data_AF-A0A1N6MUZ6-F1
#
_entry.id   AF-A0A1N6MUZ6-F1
#
_cell.length_a   1.000
_cell.length_b   1.000
_cell.length_c   1.000
_cell.angle_alpha   90.00
_cell.angle_beta   90.00
_cell.angle_gamma   90.00
#
_symmetry.space_group_name_H-M   'P 1'
#
loop_
_entity.id
_entity.type
_entity.pdbx_description
1 polymer ?
#
loop_
_entity_poly.entity_id
_entity_poly.type
_entity_poly.pdbx_seq_one_letter_code
_entity_poly.pdbx_strand_id
1 'polypeptide(L)' 'MESLVAQRINFIARMATSCECNQAEDKELALVWIAELSAPYENRLSGYNNFLKNNELESE' A
#
# COMPACT_ATOMS: atom_id res chain seq x y z
N MET A 1 13.59 -9.89 -1.55
CA MET A 1 12.61 -10.09 -2.65
C MET A 1 11.32 -9.43 -2.20
N GLU A 2 10.74 -8.52 -3.01
CA GLU A 2 9.44 -7.89 -2.67
C GLU A 2 8.34 -8.94 -2.51
N SER A 3 7.42 -8.73 -1.57
CA SER A 3 6.30 -9.65 -1.36
C SER A 3 5.39 -9.71 -2.60
N LEU A 4 4.76 -10.86 -2.84
CA LEU A 4 3.82 -11.04 -3.96
C LEU A 4 2.69 -10.01 -3.95
N VAL A 5 2.22 -9.62 -2.76
CA VAL A 5 1.17 -8.61 -2.62
C VAL A 5 1.69 -7.22 -3.00
N ALA A 6 2.92 -6.87 -2.63
CA ALA A 6 3.55 -5.61 -3.06
C ALA A 6 3.70 -5.55 -4.59
N GLN A 7 4.10 -6.66 -5.22
CA GLN A 7 4.18 -6.76 -6.68
C GLN A 7 2.79 -6.57 -7.34
N ARG A 8 1.73 -7.14 -6.75
CA ARG A 8 0.35 -6.96 -7.24
C ARG A 8 -0.12 -5.52 -7.11
N ILE A 9 0.11 -4.88 -5.95
CA ILE A 9 -0.22 -3.47 -5.75
C ILE A 9 0.49 -2.59 -6.79
N ASN A 10 1.80 -2.81 -6.98
CA ASN A 10 2.58 -2.06 -7.95
C ASN A 10 2.04 -2.25 -9.38
N PHE A 11 1.68 -3.49 -9.75
CA PHE A 11 1.10 -3.78 -11.05
C PHE A 11 -0.25 -3.06 -11.26
N ILE A 12 -1.18 -3.16 -10.30
CA ILE A 12 -2.49 -2.51 -10.37
C ILE A 12 -2.35 -0.99 -10.44
N ALA A 13 -1.47 -0.40 -9.63
CA ALA A 13 -1.20 1.03 -9.65
C ALA A 13 -0.72 1.50 -11.03
N ARG A 14 0.21 0.75 -11.64
CA ARG A 14 0.70 1.06 -13.00
C ARG A 14 -0.41 1.01 -14.03
N MET A 15 -1.27 -0.02 -13.99
CA MET A 15 -2.42 -0.11 -14.90
C MET A 15 -3.44 1.02 -14.68
N ALA A 16 -3.74 1.40 -13.43
CA ALA A 16 -4.68 2.48 -13.12
C ALA A 16 -4.18 3.84 -13.64
N THR A 17 -2.86 4.04 -13.66
CA THR A 17 -2.22 5.25 -14.17
C THR A 17 -1.93 5.24 -15.68
N SER A 18 -1.95 4.07 -16.32
CA SER A 18 -1.74 3.95 -17.76
C SER A 18 -3.03 4.25 -18.52
N CYS A 19 -2.90 4.53 -19.82
CA CYS A 19 -4.05 4.64 -20.73
C CYS A 19 -4.69 3.28 -21.07
N GLU A 20 -4.43 2.24 -20.28
CA GLU A 20 -5.04 0.91 -20.44
C GLU A 20 -6.32 0.81 -19.58
N CYS A 21 -6.39 1.57 -18.48
CA CYS A 21 -7.54 1.67 -17.59
C CYS A 21 -8.25 3.01 -17.82
N ASN A 22 -9.02 3.12 -18.91
CA ASN A 22 -9.58 4.40 -19.36
C ASN A 22 -10.98 4.71 -18.84
N GLN A 23 -11.71 3.68 -18.38
CA GLN A 23 -13.03 3.87 -17.84
C GLN A 23 -12.91 4.34 -16.39
N ALA A 24 -13.73 5.33 -16.01
CA ALA A 24 -13.70 5.87 -14.65
C ALA A 24 -14.01 4.79 -13.60
N GLU A 25 -14.93 3.86 -13.92
CA GLU A 25 -15.31 2.73 -13.08
C GLU A 25 -14.14 1.77 -12.85
N ASP A 26 -13.35 1.47 -13.89
CA ASP A 26 -12.17 0.60 -13.77
C ASP A 26 -11.09 1.23 -12.86
N LYS A 27 -10.91 2.56 -12.95
CA LYS A 27 -9.97 3.29 -12.08
C LYS A 27 -10.40 3.27 -10.63
N GLU A 28 -11.69 3.46 -10.37
CA GLU A 28 -12.24 3.42 -9.02
C GLU A 28 -12.11 2.02 -8.42
N LEU A 29 -12.41 0.98 -9.20
CA LEU A 29 -12.23 -0.41 -8.81
C LEU A 29 -10.75 -0.74 -8.50
N ALA A 30 -9.81 -0.25 -9.33
CA ALA A 30 -8.38 -0.42 -9.10
C ALA A 30 -7.91 0.24 -7.79
N LEU A 31 -8.43 1.43 -7.46
CA LEU A 31 -8.14 2.11 -6.20
C LEU A 31 -8.68 1.34 -4.99
N VAL A 32 -9.87 0.75 -5.09
CA VAL A 32 -10.44 -0.11 -4.05
C VAL A 32 -9.55 -1.33 -3.80
N TRP A 33 -9.11 -2.03 -4.85
CA TRP A 33 -8.22 -3.18 -4.68
C TRP A 33 -6.87 -2.82 -4.08
N ILE A 34 -6.30 -1.68 -4.45
CA ILE A 34 -5.05 -1.20 -3.83
C ILE A 34 -5.25 -1.02 -2.32
N ALA A 35 -6.35 -0.39 -1.90
CA ALA A 35 -6.67 -0.16 -0.50
C ALA A 35 -6.91 -1.48 0.27
N GLU A 36 -7.65 -2.43 -0.31
CA GLU A 36 -7.89 -3.74 0.30
C GLU A 36 -6.60 -4.55 0.45
N LEU A 37 -5.74 -4.53 -0.57
CA LEU A 37 -4.45 -5.22 -0.54
C LEU A 37 -3.45 -4.56 0.41
N SER A 38 -3.55 -3.24 0.64
CA SER A 38 -2.68 -2.51 1.56
C SER A 38 -3.16 -2.53 3.01
N ALA A 39 -4.45 -2.74 3.29
CA ALA A 39 -5.01 -2.73 4.65
C ALA A 39 -4.28 -3.66 5.66
N PRO A 40 -3.85 -4.89 5.31
CA PRO A 40 -3.08 -5.73 6.22
C PRO A 40 -1.70 -5.16 6.59
N TYR A 41 -1.16 -4.26 5.77
CA TYR A 41 0.14 -3.61 5.97
C TYR A 41 0.05 -2.37 6.87
N GLU A 42 -1.10 -1.72 6.99
CA GLU A 42 -1.29 -0.57 7.90
C GLU A 42 -1.03 -0.94 9.36
N ASN A 43 -1.53 -2.10 9.81
CA ASN A 43 -1.31 -2.58 11.17
C ASN A 43 0.18 -2.85 11.47
N ARG A 44 0.93 -3.31 10.46
CA ARG A 44 2.38 -3.51 10.60
C ARG A 44 3.14 -2.19 10.59
N LEU A 45 2.72 -1.23 9.77
CA LEU A 45 3.34 0.10 9.71
C LEU A 45 3.13 0.88 11.02
N SER A 46 1.93 0.82 11.59
CA SER A 46 1.64 1.47 12.88
C SER A 46 2.48 0.89 14.03
N GLY A 47 2.64 -0.43 14.07
CA GLY A 47 3.50 -1.10 15.06
C GLY A 47 4.99 -0.73 14.90
N TYR A 48 5.48 -0.66 13.66
CA TYR A 48 6.86 -0.25 13.38
C TYR A 48 7.12 1.23 13.71
N ASN A 49 6.16 2.11 13.40
CA ASN A 49 6.24 3.53 13.75
C ASN A 49 6.22 3.74 15.27
N ASN A 50 5.38 3.00 16.01
CA ASN A 50 5.36 3.07 17.46
C ASN A 50 6.66 2.54 18.08
N PHE A 51 7.22 1.47 17.51
CA PHE A 51 8.53 0.95 17.93
C PHE A 51 9.65 1.97 17.70
N LEU A 52 9.72 2.57 16.51
CA LEU A 52 10.71 3.62 16.22
C LEU A 52 10.56 4.81 17.17
N LYS A 53 9.32 5.27 17.37
CA LYS A 53 9.01 6.40 18.26
C LYS A 53 9.39 6.12 19.72
N ASN A 54 9.23 4.88 20.20
CA ASN A 54 9.63 4.50 21.56
C ASN A 54 11.15 4.38 21.72
N ASN A 55 11.88 3.89 20.71
CA ASN A 55 13.34 3.80 20.78
C ASN A 55 14.02 5.18 20.70
N GLU A 56 13.43 6.13 19.97
CA GLU A 56 13.90 7.52 19.97
C GLU A 56 13.71 8.20 21.34
N LEU A 57 12.69 7.81 22.12
CA LEU A 57 12.40 8.35 23.46
C LEU A 57 13.23 7.71 24.59
N GLU A 58 13.84 6.53 24.38
CA GLU A 58 14.76 5.90 25.33
C GLU A 58 16.21 6.43 25.22
N SER A 59 16.44 7.36 24.28
CA SER A 59 17.76 7.94 23.98
C SER A 59 18.00 9.33 24.61
N GLU A 60 17.06 9.86 25.40
CA GLU A 60 17.15 11.16 26.10
C GLU A 60 17.40 11.02 27.61
#